data_AF-A0A392MJB5-F1
#
_entry.id   AF-A0A392MJB5-F1
#
_cell.length_a   1.000
_cell.length_b   1.000
_cell.length_c   1.000
_cell.angle_alpha   90.00
_cell.angle_beta   90.00
_cell.angle_gamma   90.00
#
_symmetry.space_group_name_H-M   'P 1'
#
loop_
_entity.id
_entity.type
_entity.pdbx_description
1 polymer ?
#
loop_
_entity_poly.entity_id
_entity_poly.type
_entity_poly.pdbx_seq_one_letter_code
_entity_poly.pdbx_strand_id
1 'polypeptide(L)'
;AEKVKFQLRLGQSKPLYNAFKAIQDSPDWKTLSDARKRIVENQIKEAVLNGVSLDGDKREQFNKIEQELERLSEKFGENVLDATKKFEKLITDKKEIDGLPATALGLAAQSAVSKV
;
A
#
# COMPACT_ATOMS: atom_id res chain seq x y z
N ALA A 1 3.79 -12.78 0.20
CA ALA A 1 3.63 -13.57 -1.06
C ALA A 1 2.23 -14.19 -1.20
N GLU A 2 1.76 -15.02 -0.27
CA GLU A 2 0.45 -15.69 -0.40
C GLU A 2 -0.74 -14.74 -0.38
N LYS A 3 -0.70 -13.69 0.47
CA LYS A 3 -1.71 -12.61 0.50
C LYS A 3 -1.89 -11.97 -0.88
N VAL A 4 -0.81 -11.52 -1.51
CA VAL A 4 -0.84 -10.86 -2.84
C VAL A 4 -1.38 -11.81 -3.90
N LYS A 5 -0.92 -13.07 -3.90
CA LYS A 5 -1.42 -14.10 -4.83
C LYS A 5 -2.93 -14.33 -4.68
N PHE A 6 -3.44 -14.35 -3.44
CA PHE A 6 -4.87 -14.46 -3.17
C PHE A 6 -5.65 -13.23 -3.67
N GLN A 7 -5.15 -12.02 -3.39
CA GLN A 7 -5.75 -10.76 -3.87
C GLN A 7 -5.83 -10.72 -5.40
N LEU A 8 -4.76 -11.08 -6.10
CA LEU A 8 -4.73 -11.16 -7.57
C LEU A 8 -5.71 -12.21 -8.10
N ARG A 9 -5.78 -13.39 -7.47
CA ARG A 9 -6.76 -14.43 -7.85
C ARG A 9 -8.20 -13.92 -7.72
N LEU A 10 -8.50 -13.20 -6.64
CA LEU A 10 -9.82 -12.63 -6.40
C LEU A 10 -10.14 -11.51 -7.41
N GLY A 11 -9.25 -10.54 -7.58
CA GLY A 11 -9.42 -9.40 -8.48
C GLY A 11 -9.48 -9.77 -9.96
N GLN A 12 -8.82 -10.86 -10.35
CA GLN A 12 -8.82 -11.38 -11.73
C GLN A 12 -9.83 -12.51 -11.95
N SER A 13 -10.82 -12.66 -11.07
CA SER A 13 -11.85 -13.69 -11.20
C SER A 13 -12.81 -13.35 -12.35
N LYS A 14 -12.65 -14.04 -13.49
CA LYS A 14 -13.56 -13.92 -14.65
C LYS A 14 -15.04 -14.15 -14.27
N PRO A 15 -15.40 -15.14 -13.42
CA PRO A 15 -16.78 -15.30 -12.98
C PRO A 15 -17.36 -14.07 -12.26
N LEU A 16 -16.59 -13.46 -11.34
CA LEU A 16 -17.05 -12.26 -10.61
C LEU A 16 -17.16 -11.06 -11.55
N TYR A 17 -16.15 -10.86 -12.41
CA TYR A 17 -16.16 -9.80 -13.40
C TYR A 17 -17.38 -9.88 -14.33
N ASN A 18 -17.66 -11.07 -14.86
CA ASN A 18 -18.80 -11.30 -15.74
C ASN A 18 -20.15 -11.10 -15.02
N ALA A 19 -20.24 -11.47 -13.73
CA ALA A 19 -21.44 -11.23 -12.94
C ALA A 19 -21.71 -9.72 -12.78
N PHE A 20 -20.68 -8.91 -12.48
CA PHE A 20 -20.83 -7.46 -12.41
C PHE A 20 -21.18 -6.84 -13.76
N LYS A 21 -20.57 -7.31 -14.86
CA LYS A 21 -20.95 -6.90 -16.22
C LYS A 21 -22.41 -7.22 -16.53
N ALA A 22 -22.89 -8.40 -16.17
CA ALA A 22 -24.29 -8.78 -16.37
C ALA A 22 -25.26 -7.87 -15.60
N ILE A 23 -24.91 -7.45 -14.38
CA ILE A 23 -25.70 -6.46 -13.63
C ILE A 23 -25.72 -5.11 -14.35
N GLN A 24 -24.55 -4.64 -14.82
CA GLN A 24 -24.44 -3.38 -15.55
C GLN A 24 -25.23 -3.38 -16.86
N ASP A 25 -25.22 -4.51 -17.58
CA ASP A 25 -25.87 -4.66 -18.88
C ASP A 25 -27.36 -5.06 -18.74
N SER A 26 -27.86 -5.21 -17.51
CA SER A 26 -29.25 -5.61 -17.25
C SER A 26 -30.26 -4.48 -17.51
N PRO A 27 -31.52 -4.80 -17.85
CA PRO A 27 -32.59 -3.81 -18.00
C PRO A 27 -32.83 -2.99 -16.72
N ASP A 28 -32.60 -3.61 -15.56
CA ASP A 28 -32.80 -3.00 -14.24
C ASP A 28 -31.67 -2.07 -13.82
N TRP A 29 -30.58 -1.96 -14.60
CA TRP A 29 -29.46 -1.07 -14.27
C TRP A 29 -29.92 0.35 -13.92
N LYS A 30 -30.86 0.89 -14.69
CA LYS A 30 -31.39 2.25 -14.49
C LYS A 30 -32.13 2.40 -13.16
N THR A 31 -32.73 1.33 -12.64
CA THR A 31 -33.55 1.33 -11.41
C THR A 31 -32.71 1.14 -10.14
N LEU A 32 -31.44 0.72 -10.26
CA LEU A 32 -30.53 0.63 -9.13
C LEU A 32 -30.24 2.00 -8.52
N SER A 33 -30.04 2.02 -7.20
CA SER A 33 -29.55 3.20 -6.49
C SER A 33 -28.14 3.59 -6.93
N ASP A 34 -27.81 4.86 -6.81
CA ASP A 34 -26.50 5.39 -7.21
C ASP A 34 -25.35 4.72 -6.48
N ALA A 35 -25.55 4.37 -5.20
CA ALA A 35 -24.57 3.62 -4.42
C ALA A 35 -24.28 2.24 -5.03
N ARG A 36 -25.31 1.50 -5.45
CA ARG A 36 -25.16 0.18 -6.08
C ARG A 36 -24.52 0.29 -7.46
N LYS A 37 -24.91 1.28 -8.26
CA LYS A 37 -24.29 1.56 -9.57
C LYS A 37 -22.80 1.80 -9.42
N ARG A 38 -22.41 2.68 -8.49
CA ARG A 38 -21.00 3.00 -8.20
C ARG A 38 -20.20 1.76 -7.76
N ILE A 39 -20.79 0.90 -6.93
CA ILE A 39 -20.15 -0.37 -6.54
C ILE A 39 -19.88 -1.22 -7.78
N VAL A 40 -20.88 -1.46 -8.62
CA VAL A 40 -20.73 -2.30 -9.82
C VAL A 40 -19.67 -1.72 -10.77
N GLU A 41 -19.71 -0.42 -11.04
CA GLU A 41 -18.73 0.25 -11.89
C GLU A 41 -17.31 0.15 -11.34
N ASN A 42 -17.14 0.33 -10.02
CA ASN A 42 -15.85 0.20 -9.36
C ASN A 42 -15.32 -1.24 -9.46
N GLN A 43 -16.15 -2.25 -9.19
CA GLN A 43 -15.72 -3.64 -9.26
C GLN A 43 -15.28 -4.05 -10.68
N ILE A 44 -15.98 -3.56 -11.71
CA ILE A 44 -15.59 -3.77 -13.12
C ILE A 44 -14.26 -3.08 -13.41
N LYS A 45 -14.12 -1.80 -13.03
CA LYS A 45 -12.90 -1.01 -13.24
C LYS A 45 -11.69 -1.64 -12.54
N GLU A 46 -11.84 -2.01 -11.28
CA GLU A 46 -10.78 -2.63 -10.49
C GLU A 46 -10.36 -3.98 -11.06
N ALA A 47 -11.29 -4.81 -11.53
CA ALA A 47 -10.95 -6.08 -12.17
C ALA A 47 -10.10 -5.87 -13.45
N VAL A 48 -10.44 -4.85 -14.26
CA VAL A 48 -9.64 -4.48 -15.45
C VAL A 48 -8.25 -4.00 -15.05
N LEU A 49 -8.14 -3.12 -14.03
CA LEU A 49 -6.85 -2.65 -13.52
C LEU A 49 -6.01 -3.78 -12.90
N ASN A 50 -6.66 -4.78 -12.31
CA ASN A 50 -6.03 -6.00 -11.83
C ASN A 50 -5.66 -6.98 -12.96
N GLY A 51 -5.92 -6.65 -14.22
CA GLY A 51 -5.52 -7.46 -15.37
C GLY A 51 -6.44 -8.65 -15.68
N VAL A 52 -7.72 -8.60 -15.32
CA VAL A 52 -8.69 -9.69 -15.61
C VAL A 52 -8.78 -10.05 -17.11
N SER A 53 -8.50 -9.08 -17.98
CA SER A 53 -8.50 -9.22 -19.45
C SER A 53 -7.18 -9.74 -20.03
N LEU A 54 -6.14 -9.91 -19.21
CA LEU A 54 -4.87 -10.48 -19.64
C LEU A 54 -4.92 -12.00 -19.60
N ASP A 55 -4.32 -12.65 -20.59
CA ASP A 55 -4.22 -14.10 -20.69
C ASP A 55 -2.76 -14.52 -20.92
N GLY A 56 -2.46 -15.80 -20.63
CA GLY A 56 -1.14 -16.42 -20.81
C GLY A 56 -0.01 -15.62 -20.15
N ASP A 57 1.10 -15.50 -20.87
CA ASP A 57 2.35 -14.89 -20.40
C ASP A 57 2.17 -13.46 -19.87
N LYS A 58 1.26 -12.67 -20.46
CA LYS A 58 1.00 -11.30 -20.01
C LYS A 58 0.43 -11.26 -18.60
N ARG A 59 -0.46 -12.20 -18.27
CA ARG A 59 -1.05 -12.32 -16.93
C ARG A 59 0.00 -12.79 -15.92
N GLU A 60 0.85 -13.73 -16.31
CA GLU A 60 1.95 -14.17 -15.44
C GLU A 60 2.93 -13.04 -15.15
N GLN A 61 3.31 -12.26 -16.16
CA GLN A 61 4.19 -11.11 -16.00
C GLN A 61 3.56 -10.04 -15.09
N PHE A 62 2.28 -9.71 -15.31
CA PHE A 62 1.55 -8.80 -14.43
C PHE A 62 1.60 -9.27 -12.97
N ASN A 63 1.31 -10.55 -12.72
CA ASN A 63 1.32 -11.12 -11.37
C ASN A 63 2.70 -11.12 -10.71
N LYS A 64 3.78 -11.26 -11.50
CA LYS A 64 5.16 -11.15 -11.02
C LYS A 64 5.50 -9.72 -10.62
N ILE A 65 5.11 -8.75 -11.46
CA ILE A 65 5.31 -7.32 -11.18
C ILE A 65 4.60 -6.91 -9.88
N GLU A 66 3.33 -7.26 -9.72
CA GLU A 66 2.55 -6.92 -8.52
C GLU A 66 3.16 -7.51 -7.25
N GLN A 67 3.68 -8.74 -7.31
CA GLN A 67 4.37 -9.36 -6.16
C GLN A 67 5.69 -8.67 -5.85
N GLU A 68 6.44 -8.25 -6.87
CA GLU A 68 7.70 -7.54 -6.68
C GLU A 68 7.48 -6.14 -6.11
N LEU A 69 6.45 -5.43 -6.56
CA LEU A 69 6.09 -4.10 -6.06
C LEU A 69 5.70 -4.13 -4.58
N GLU A 70 4.89 -5.09 -4.13
CA GLU A 70 4.55 -5.24 -2.70
C GLU A 70 5.82 -5.47 -1.87
N ARG A 71 6.69 -6.40 -2.32
CA ARG A 71 7.95 -6.72 -1.64
C ARG A 71 8.87 -5.50 -1.55
N LEU A 72 9.00 -4.74 -2.64
CA LEU A 72 9.85 -3.55 -2.67
C LEU A 72 9.29 -2.43 -1.78
N SER A 73 7.97 -2.28 -1.73
CA SER A 73 7.30 -1.29 -0.87
C SER A 73 7.50 -1.61 0.61
N GLU A 74 7.33 -2.87 1.00
CA GLU A 74 7.66 -3.35 2.35
C GLU A 74 9.13 -3.07 2.68
N LYS A 75 10.03 -3.45 1.76
CA LYS A 75 11.47 -3.27 1.96
C LYS A 75 11.88 -1.81 2.09
N PHE A 76 11.25 -0.93 1.32
CA PHE A 76 11.46 0.50 1.42
C PHE A 76 11.06 1.02 2.80
N GLY A 77 9.89 0.63 3.31
CA GLY A 77 9.42 1.01 4.65
C GLY A 77 10.37 0.56 5.76
N GLU A 78 10.85 -0.68 5.71
CA GLU A 78 11.87 -1.20 6.63
C GLU A 78 13.15 -0.35 6.57
N ASN A 79 13.67 -0.11 5.37
CA ASN A 79 14.93 0.62 5.20
C ASN A 79 14.84 2.07 5.73
N VAL A 80 13.71 2.74 5.53
CA VAL A 80 13.48 4.10 6.05
C VAL A 80 13.45 4.08 7.59
N LEU A 81 12.77 3.11 8.19
CA LEU A 81 12.71 2.96 9.64
C LEU A 81 14.10 2.70 10.23
N ASP A 82 14.85 1.77 9.63
CA ASP A 82 16.19 1.41 10.06
C ASP A 82 17.17 2.58 9.93
N ALA A 83 17.14 3.29 8.80
CA ALA A 83 17.97 4.47 8.58
C ALA A 83 17.67 5.57 9.61
N THR A 84 16.39 5.82 9.89
CA THR A 84 15.95 6.81 10.88
C THR A 84 16.41 6.44 12.29
N LYS A 85 16.29 5.15 12.67
CA LYS A 85 16.71 4.66 13.99
C LYS A 85 18.23 4.67 14.18
N LYS A 86 18.98 4.40 13.11
CA LYS A 86 20.44 4.28 13.13
C LYS A 86 21.16 5.61 13.31
N PHE A 87 20.56 6.73 12.89
CA PHE A 87 21.20 8.03 13.04
C PHE A 87 21.29 8.43 14.51
N GLU A 88 22.52 8.72 14.95
CA GLU A 88 22.82 9.22 16.27
C GLU A 88 23.86 10.33 16.16
N LYS A 89 23.67 11.38 16.97
CA LYS A 89 24.63 12.47 17.10
C LYS A 89 24.81 12.75 18.59
N LEU A 90 25.88 12.19 19.16
CA LEU A 90 26.31 12.53 20.50
C LEU A 90 26.91 13.93 20.49
N ILE A 91 26.35 14.82 21.31
CA ILE A 91 26.87 16.17 21.53
C ILE A 91 27.49 16.23 22.92
N THR A 92 28.75 16.63 22.99
CA THR A 92 29.50 16.78 24.24
C THR A 92 29.83 18.24 24.56
N ASP A 93 29.99 19.09 23.55
CA ASP A 93 30.11 20.54 23.72
C ASP A 93 28.73 21.20 23.80
N LYS A 94 28.44 21.84 24.93
CA LYS A 94 27.19 22.57 25.16
C LYS A 94 26.95 23.67 24.13
N LYS A 95 28.01 24.27 23.58
CA LYS A 95 27.88 25.36 22.60
C LYS A 95 27.27 24.92 21.27
N GLU A 96 27.40 23.65 20.89
CA GLU A 96 26.81 23.12 19.64
C GLU A 96 25.27 23.12 19.65
N ILE A 97 24.65 23.29 20.81
CA ILE A 97 23.20 23.28 21.01
C ILE A 97 22.65 24.57 21.63
N ASP A 98 23.44 25.65 21.61
CA ASP A 98 22.98 26.97 22.04
C ASP A 98 21.78 27.41 21.19
N GLY A 99 20.69 27.80 21.86
CA GLY A 99 19.43 28.20 21.22
C GLY A 99 18.34 27.12 21.18
N LEU A 100 18.64 25.87 21.56
CA LEU A 100 17.59 24.86 21.74
C LEU A 100 16.73 25.16 22.98
N PRO A 101 15.39 25.01 22.89
CA PRO A 101 14.50 25.20 24.03
C PRO A 101 14.70 24.11 25.09
N ALA A 102 14.32 24.41 26.34
CA ALA A 102 14.47 23.48 27.47
C ALA A 102 13.79 22.12 27.24
N THR A 103 12.68 22.08 26.50
CA THR A 103 11.98 20.84 26.14
C THR A 103 12.80 19.94 25.22
N ALA A 104 13.49 20.51 24.22
CA ALA A 104 14.37 19.77 23.32
C ALA A 104 15.62 19.26 24.06
N LEU A 105 16.18 20.08 24.96
CA LEU A 105 17.31 19.68 25.82
C LEU A 105 16.93 18.51 26.74
N GLY A 106 15.74 18.55 27.35
CA GLY A 106 15.22 17.46 28.19
C GLY A 106 15.04 16.15 27.42
N LEU A 107 14.48 16.22 26.21
CA LEU A 107 14.31 15.04 25.34
C LEU A 107 15.64 14.45 24.89
N ALA A 108 16.61 15.30 24.52
CA ALA A 108 17.95 14.85 24.14
C ALA A 108 18.68 14.17 25.30
N ALA A 109 18.57 14.73 26.52
CA ALA A 109 19.14 14.13 27.72
C ALA A 109 18.51 12.76 28.04
N GLN A 110 17.17 12.66 27.97
CA GLN A 110 16.47 11.38 28.15
C GLN A 110 16.92 10.35 27.11
N SER A 111 17.03 10.76 25.85
CA SER A 111 17.48 9.89 24.75
C SER A 111 18.92 9.40 24.97
N ALA A 112 19.80 10.23 25.50
CA ALA A 112 21.18 9.84 25.85
C ALA A 112 21.23 8.80 26.98
N VAL A 113 20.33 8.89 27.95
CA VAL A 113 20.24 7.89 29.05
C VAL A 113 19.65 6.56 28.57
N SER A 114 18.63 6.60 27.71
CA SER A 114 17.95 5.39 27.22
C SER A 114 18.72 4.59 26.17
N LYS A 115 19.83 5.12 25.64
CA LYS A 115 20.67 4.46 24.62
C LYS A 115 21.95 3.81 25.19
N VAL A 116 22.04 3.64 26.51
CA VAL A 116 23.11 2.85 27.17
C VAL A 116 22.76 1.36 27.15
#